data_AF-A0A7W7R838-F1
#
_entry.id   AF-A0A7W7R838-F1
#
_cell.length_a   1.000
_cell.length_b   1.000
_cell.length_c   1.000
_cell.angle_alpha   90.00
_cell.angle_beta   90.00
_cell.angle_gamma   90.00
#
_symmetry.space_group_name_H-M   'P 1'
#
loop_
_entity.id
_entity.type
_entity.pdbx_description
1 polymer ?
#
loop_
_entity_poly.entity_id
_entity_poly.type
_entity_poly.pdbx_seq_one_letter_code
_entity_poly.pdbx_strand_id
1 'polypeptide(L)'
;MPKINVYLPDELAEAVRASGLAVSPICQRALEQAVRRVTAIREAVGHDLEALADMDSTGQFSRFTARARTAVKLAVEQARAEGASVVGTGHLLGGLLAEGGNLAIQVLGALEISVAQLTDTVARTDLRSEPGESAGMAGSGAGSAEAALRFSAAAAAALDLTVNEALALGHNYTGCEHLLLGLVAEPNGVGGRLLRELGAEQRLTRRAVVAALAGYMYLRATQPQTQPPAPAATQSAPQPSAEHPQALADSVRAELRAELRAELQPLIERIERLEARD
;
A
#
# COMPACT_ATOMS: atom_id res chain seq x y z
N MET A 1 -21.03 -30.97 6.41
CA MET A 1 -20.04 -29.90 6.18
C MET A 1 -18.94 -30.48 5.31
N PRO A 2 -18.62 -29.88 4.15
CA PRO A 2 -17.49 -30.36 3.34
C PRO A 2 -16.20 -30.20 4.16
N LYS A 3 -15.46 -31.30 4.33
CA LYS A 3 -14.14 -31.29 4.96
C LYS A 3 -13.15 -30.82 3.89
N ILE A 4 -12.60 -29.63 4.06
CA ILE A 4 -11.55 -29.10 3.20
C ILE A 4 -10.22 -29.62 3.74
N ASN A 5 -9.56 -30.49 2.97
CA ASN A 5 -8.23 -30.98 3.30
C ASN A 5 -7.20 -29.97 2.79
N VAL A 6 -6.48 -29.35 3.72
CA VAL A 6 -5.34 -28.47 3.42
C VAL A 6 -4.09 -29.34 3.32
N TYR A 7 -3.44 -29.37 2.15
CA TYR A 7 -2.18 -30.08 1.97
C TYR A 7 -1.04 -29.23 2.53
N LEU A 8 -0.36 -29.78 3.53
CA LEU A 8 0.89 -29.27 4.08
C LEU A 8 2.05 -30.04 3.42
N PRO A 9 3.18 -29.39 3.13
CA PRO A 9 4.42 -30.11 2.77
C PRO A 9 4.76 -31.12 3.86
N ASP A 10 5.25 -32.30 3.48
CA ASP A 10 5.40 -33.45 4.39
C ASP A 10 6.22 -33.10 5.63
N GLU A 11 7.33 -32.37 5.47
CA GLU A 11 8.16 -31.90 6.59
C GLU A 11 7.39 -31.02 7.59
N LEU A 12 6.52 -30.14 7.10
CA LEU A 12 5.70 -29.26 7.94
C LEU A 12 4.56 -30.03 8.60
N ALA A 13 3.96 -30.98 7.87
CA ALA A 13 2.89 -31.84 8.38
C ALA A 13 3.40 -32.74 9.52
N GLU A 14 4.62 -33.26 9.40
CA GLU A 14 5.29 -34.05 10.43
C GLU A 14 5.70 -33.19 11.62
N ALA A 15 6.26 -32.00 11.40
CA ALA A 15 6.61 -31.07 12.47
C ALA A 15 5.39 -30.62 13.30
N VAL A 16 4.25 -30.36 12.64
CA VAL A 16 2.99 -29.98 13.30
C VAL A 16 2.39 -31.15 14.10
N ARG A 17 2.45 -32.38 13.57
CA ARG A 17 2.02 -33.59 14.29
C ARG A 17 2.93 -33.90 15.49
N ALA A 18 4.24 -33.80 15.32
CA ALA A 18 5.23 -34.10 16.34
C ALA A 18 5.22 -33.09 17.50
N SER A 19 4.85 -31.84 17.23
CA SER A 19 4.79 -30.77 18.24
C SER A 19 3.50 -30.77 19.08
N GLY A 20 2.48 -31.57 18.72
CA GLY A 20 1.21 -31.60 19.45
C GLY A 20 0.44 -30.28 19.44
N LEU A 21 0.76 -29.38 18.50
CA LEU A 21 0.15 -28.05 18.41
C LEU A 21 -1.32 -28.16 17.99
N ALA A 22 -2.22 -27.98 18.96
CA ALA A 22 -3.62 -27.68 18.66
C ALA A 22 -3.66 -26.30 17.99
N VAL A 23 -3.92 -26.26 16.68
CA VAL A 23 -4.11 -24.98 15.96
C VAL A 23 -5.31 -24.28 16.59
N SER A 24 -5.03 -23.25 17.39
CA SER A 24 -6.04 -22.51 18.14
C SER A 24 -7.18 -22.03 17.21
N PRO A 25 -8.43 -21.95 17.69
CA PRO A 25 -9.53 -21.34 16.94
C PRO A 25 -9.20 -19.94 16.38
N ILE A 26 -8.29 -19.22 17.04
CA ILE A 26 -7.76 -17.93 16.57
C ILE A 26 -6.89 -18.11 15.33
N CYS A 27 -5.99 -19.10 15.32
CA CYS A 27 -5.13 -19.42 14.18
C CYS A 27 -5.94 -19.96 13.00
N GLN A 28 -6.97 -20.78 13.25
CA GLN A 28 -7.88 -21.27 12.22
C GLN A 28 -8.66 -20.12 11.57
N ARG A 29 -9.21 -19.19 12.36
CA ARG A 29 -9.89 -17.99 11.84
C ARG A 29 -8.94 -17.05 11.11
N ALA A 30 -7.72 -16.86 11.62
CA ALA A 30 -6.71 -16.04 10.96
C ALA A 30 -6.30 -16.63 9.60
N LEU A 31 -6.10 -17.95 9.55
CA LEU A 31 -5.82 -18.69 8.32
C LEU A 31 -7.00 -18.64 7.36
N GLU A 32 -8.22 -18.87 7.83
CA GLU A 32 -9.45 -18.77 7.02
C GLU A 32 -9.61 -17.37 6.44
N GLN A 33 -9.40 -16.32 7.25
CA GLN A 33 -9.43 -14.94 6.77
C GLN A 33 -8.31 -14.65 5.77
N ALA A 34 -7.11 -15.20 5.97
CA ALA A 34 -5.98 -15.04 5.05
C ALA A 34 -6.25 -15.74 3.72
N VAL A 35 -6.77 -16.97 3.75
CA VAL A 35 -7.17 -17.72 2.57
C VAL A 35 -8.29 -17.01 1.83
N ARG A 36 -9.35 -16.58 2.52
CA ARG A 36 -10.44 -15.78 1.92
C ARG A 36 -9.93 -14.49 1.26
N ARG A 37 -8.92 -13.84 1.86
CA ARG A 37 -8.29 -12.63 1.30
C ARG A 37 -7.58 -12.94 -0.02
N VAL A 38 -6.79 -14.01 -0.06
CA VAL A 38 -6.06 -14.44 -1.26
C VAL A 38 -7.01 -15.01 -2.33
N THR A 39 -8.04 -15.76 -1.95
CA THR A 39 -9.01 -16.32 -2.91
C THR A 39 -9.92 -15.26 -3.50
N ALA A 40 -10.36 -14.25 -2.73
CA ALA A 40 -11.16 -13.15 -3.26
C ALA A 40 -10.42 -12.33 -4.33
N ILE A 41 -9.10 -12.16 -4.19
CA ILE A 41 -8.26 -11.50 -5.19
C ILE A 41 -8.07 -12.41 -6.42
N ARG A 42 -7.98 -13.73 -6.25
CA ARG A 42 -7.89 -14.67 -7.38
C ARG A 42 -9.20 -14.84 -8.15
N GLU A 43 -10.34 -14.84 -7.46
CA GLU A 43 -11.68 -14.92 -8.09
C GLU A 43 -12.00 -13.64 -8.87
N ALA A 44 -11.55 -12.50 -8.37
CA ALA A 44 -11.57 -11.21 -9.04
C ALA A 44 -10.79 -11.13 -10.37
N VAL A 45 -9.79 -11.99 -10.54
CA VAL A 45 -8.93 -12.03 -11.73
C VAL A 45 -9.62 -12.78 -12.89
N GLY A 46 -10.70 -13.52 -12.59
CA GLY A 46 -11.50 -14.26 -13.56
C GLY A 46 -12.83 -13.61 -13.97
N HIS A 47 -13.23 -12.48 -13.38
CA HIS A 47 -14.52 -11.84 -13.64
C HIS A 47 -14.37 -10.40 -14.16
N ASP A 48 -15.37 -9.95 -14.92
CA ASP A 48 -15.43 -8.67 -15.62
C ASP A 48 -15.13 -7.46 -14.69
N LEU A 49 -14.08 -6.66 -15.00
CA LEU A 49 -13.72 -5.45 -14.24
C LEU A 49 -14.80 -4.35 -14.29
N GLU A 50 -15.83 -4.47 -15.12
CA GLU A 50 -16.92 -3.49 -15.17
C GLU A 50 -17.68 -3.41 -13.83
N ALA A 51 -17.67 -4.49 -13.04
CA ALA A 51 -18.15 -4.49 -11.66
C ALA A 51 -17.27 -3.68 -10.68
N LEU A 52 -16.11 -3.17 -11.12
CA LEU A 52 -15.27 -2.26 -10.33
C LEU A 52 -15.77 -0.81 -10.35
N ALA A 53 -16.78 -0.46 -11.15
CA ALA A 53 -17.45 0.83 -11.02
C ALA A 53 -18.23 0.93 -9.68
N ASP A 54 -18.68 -0.20 -9.14
CA ASP A 54 -19.35 -0.35 -7.85
C ASP A 54 -18.35 -0.77 -6.74
N MET A 55 -17.33 0.07 -6.51
CA MET A 55 -16.20 -0.14 -5.56
C MET A 55 -16.63 -0.50 -4.11
N ASP A 56 -17.88 -0.25 -3.73
CA ASP A 56 -18.38 -0.42 -2.36
C ASP A 56 -19.07 -1.78 -2.11
N SER A 57 -19.51 -2.48 -3.16
CA SER A 57 -20.43 -3.63 -3.00
C SER A 57 -19.75 -5.01 -3.02
N THR A 58 -18.60 -5.14 -3.66
CA THR A 58 -17.96 -6.47 -3.90
C THR A 58 -17.03 -6.93 -2.79
N GLY A 59 -16.75 -6.11 -1.76
CA GLY A 59 -15.87 -6.48 -0.64
C GLY A 59 -14.38 -6.68 -1.02
N GLN A 60 -14.09 -6.75 -2.32
CA GLN A 60 -12.85 -7.16 -2.97
C GLN A 60 -11.68 -6.21 -2.68
N PHE A 61 -11.97 -4.91 -2.66
CA PHE A 61 -11.04 -3.84 -2.26
C PHE A 61 -11.52 -3.11 -1.01
N SER A 62 -12.40 -3.72 -0.20
CA SER A 62 -12.99 -3.08 0.99
C SER A 62 -11.94 -2.58 1.99
N ARG A 63 -10.77 -3.25 2.05
CA ARG A 63 -9.64 -2.82 2.89
C ARG A 63 -8.67 -1.84 2.21
N PHE A 64 -8.79 -1.61 0.91
CA PHE A 64 -7.97 -0.61 0.24
C PHE A 64 -8.37 0.78 0.72
N THR A 65 -7.41 1.67 0.85
CA THR A 65 -7.71 3.09 1.08
C THR A 65 -8.39 3.70 -0.15
N ALA A 66 -9.10 4.82 0.02
CA ALA A 66 -9.70 5.54 -1.12
C ALA A 66 -8.67 5.87 -2.20
N ARG A 67 -7.47 6.30 -1.79
CA ARG A 67 -6.34 6.60 -2.69
C ARG A 67 -5.86 5.38 -3.45
N ALA A 68 -5.69 4.24 -2.77
CA ALA A 68 -5.28 3.00 -3.43
C ALA A 68 -6.35 2.50 -4.42
N ARG A 69 -7.65 2.66 -4.10
CA ARG A 69 -8.74 2.37 -5.05
C ARG A 69 -8.70 3.30 -6.27
N THR A 70 -8.46 4.59 -6.06
CA THR A 70 -8.28 5.55 -7.16
C THR A 70 -7.10 5.18 -8.06
N ALA A 71 -5.95 4.79 -7.49
CA ALA A 71 -4.79 4.33 -8.26
C ALA A 71 -5.12 3.11 -9.14
N VAL A 72 -5.83 2.12 -8.61
CA VAL A 72 -6.28 0.95 -9.39
C VAL A 72 -7.28 1.36 -10.46
N LYS A 73 -8.23 2.24 -10.16
CA LYS A 73 -9.20 2.76 -11.13
C LYS A 73 -8.50 3.46 -12.31
N LEU A 74 -7.52 4.32 -12.02
CA LEU A 74 -6.73 5.01 -13.03
C LEU A 74 -5.95 4.03 -13.91
N ALA A 75 -5.45 2.92 -13.35
CA ALA A 75 -4.81 1.86 -14.12
C ALA A 75 -5.77 1.21 -15.14
N VAL A 76 -7.02 0.95 -14.73
CA VAL A 76 -8.05 0.40 -15.62
C VAL A 76 -8.42 1.40 -16.72
N GLU A 77 -8.60 2.67 -16.36
CA GLU A 77 -8.91 3.74 -17.31
C GLU A 77 -7.79 3.92 -18.34
N GLN A 78 -6.53 3.85 -17.90
CA GLN A 78 -5.36 3.91 -18.78
C GLN A 78 -5.34 2.73 -19.75
N ALA A 79 -5.48 1.49 -19.26
CA ALA A 79 -5.52 0.29 -20.11
C ALA A 79 -6.63 0.36 -21.16
N ARG A 80 -7.82 0.87 -20.78
CA ARG A 80 -8.94 1.09 -21.70
C ARG A 80 -8.60 2.14 -22.75
N ALA A 81 -8.06 3.28 -22.35
CA ALA A 81 -7.68 4.36 -23.26
C ALA A 81 -6.62 3.92 -24.29
N GLU A 82 -5.73 3.02 -23.89
CA GLU A 82 -4.68 2.46 -24.75
C GLU A 82 -5.16 1.32 -25.65
N GLY A 83 -6.38 0.80 -25.43
CA GLY A 83 -6.93 -0.35 -26.14
C GLY A 83 -6.25 -1.67 -25.76
N ALA A 84 -5.69 -1.77 -24.56
CA ALA A 84 -5.08 -3.00 -24.06
C ALA A 84 -6.15 -4.09 -23.86
N SER A 85 -5.76 -5.35 -23.99
CA SER A 85 -6.66 -6.49 -23.75
C SER A 85 -6.77 -6.87 -22.27
N VAL A 86 -5.84 -6.38 -21.44
CA VAL A 86 -5.73 -6.64 -20.01
C VAL A 86 -5.15 -5.44 -19.28
N VAL A 87 -5.37 -5.38 -17.96
CA VAL A 87 -4.70 -4.45 -17.05
C VAL A 87 -3.41 -5.08 -16.54
N GLY A 88 -2.31 -4.66 -17.14
CA GLY A 88 -0.93 -5.01 -16.77
C GLY A 88 -0.40 -4.36 -15.48
N THR A 89 0.78 -4.82 -15.04
CA THR A 89 1.50 -4.21 -13.91
C THR A 89 2.03 -2.81 -14.24
N GLY A 90 2.35 -2.55 -15.51
CA GLY A 90 2.71 -1.21 -15.98
C GLY A 90 1.56 -0.22 -15.81
N HIS A 91 0.32 -0.65 -16.08
CA HIS A 91 -0.86 0.19 -15.84
C HIS A 91 -1.08 0.44 -14.34
N LEU A 92 -0.89 -0.58 -13.48
CA LEU A 92 -0.96 -0.40 -12.02
C LEU A 92 0.06 0.63 -11.52
N LEU A 93 1.28 0.60 -12.07
CA LEU A 93 2.30 1.60 -11.79
C LEU A 93 1.90 2.98 -12.32
N GLY A 94 1.40 3.08 -13.56
CA GLY A 94 0.90 4.32 -14.14
C GLY A 94 -0.22 4.94 -13.29
N GLY A 95 -1.18 4.14 -12.86
CA GLY A 95 -2.27 4.57 -11.96
C GLY A 95 -1.78 5.01 -10.58
N LEU A 96 -0.78 4.33 -10.00
CA LEU A 96 -0.13 4.74 -8.75
C LEU A 96 0.56 6.11 -8.87
N LEU A 97 1.19 6.38 -10.01
CA LEU A 97 1.84 7.65 -10.31
C LEU A 97 0.81 8.76 -10.58
N ALA A 98 -0.22 8.45 -11.35
CA ALA A 98 -1.27 9.38 -11.74
C ALA A 98 -2.18 9.79 -10.57
N GLU A 99 -2.41 8.92 -9.58
CA GLU A 99 -3.21 9.28 -8.40
C GLU A 99 -2.60 10.48 -7.65
N GLY A 100 -1.27 10.62 -7.68
CA GLY A 100 -0.56 11.83 -7.31
C GLY A 100 -0.56 12.16 -5.81
N GLY A 101 0.62 12.42 -5.24
CA GLY A 101 0.74 12.88 -3.85
C GLY A 101 0.47 11.81 -2.79
N ASN A 102 0.53 10.53 -3.15
CA ASN A 102 0.44 9.42 -2.20
C ASN A 102 1.79 9.10 -1.57
N LEU A 103 1.78 8.28 -0.51
CA LEU A 103 2.99 7.91 0.20
C LEU A 103 4.01 7.18 -0.67
N ALA A 104 3.58 6.42 -1.69
CA ALA A 104 4.50 5.76 -2.60
C ALA A 104 5.36 6.77 -3.38
N ILE A 105 4.80 7.89 -3.82
CA ILE A 105 5.55 8.99 -4.46
C ILE A 105 6.64 9.54 -3.53
N GLN A 106 6.30 9.74 -2.25
CA GLN A 106 7.27 10.24 -1.26
C GLN A 106 8.38 9.21 -1.01
N VAL A 107 8.02 7.93 -0.94
CA VAL A 107 8.97 6.81 -0.79
C VAL A 107 9.90 6.73 -1.99
N LEU A 108 9.39 6.82 -3.22
CA LEU A 108 10.21 6.86 -4.43
C LEU A 108 11.20 8.04 -4.39
N GLY A 109 10.75 9.22 -3.98
CA GLY A 109 11.63 10.38 -3.78
C GLY A 109 12.72 10.14 -2.73
N ALA A 110 12.40 9.47 -1.62
CA ALA A 110 13.37 9.11 -0.58
C ALA A 110 14.38 8.03 -1.03
N LEU A 111 14.04 7.25 -2.07
CA LEU A 111 14.94 6.32 -2.74
C LEU A 111 15.71 6.98 -3.90
N GLU A 112 15.62 8.29 -4.05
CA GLU A 112 16.23 9.06 -5.14
C GLU A 112 15.72 8.66 -6.54
N ILE A 113 14.55 8.05 -6.61
CA ILE A 113 13.88 7.69 -7.86
C ILE A 113 13.06 8.89 -8.33
N SER A 114 13.46 9.46 -9.47
CA SER A 114 12.75 10.57 -10.08
C SER A 114 11.39 10.12 -10.61
N VAL A 115 10.33 10.59 -9.96
CA VAL A 115 8.94 10.34 -10.36
C VAL A 115 8.68 10.87 -11.77
N ALA A 116 9.29 11.99 -12.16
CA ALA A 116 9.16 12.54 -13.50
C ALA A 116 9.78 11.61 -14.57
N GLN A 117 10.98 11.10 -14.32
CA GLN A 117 11.63 10.14 -15.22
C GLN A 117 10.86 8.82 -15.30
N LEU A 118 10.36 8.34 -14.16
CA LEU A 118 9.57 7.11 -14.12
C LEU A 118 8.25 7.26 -14.87
N THR A 119 7.52 8.36 -14.69
CA THR A 119 6.29 8.66 -15.45
C THR A 119 6.55 8.72 -16.95
N ASP A 120 7.62 9.39 -17.39
CA ASP A 120 8.00 9.43 -18.80
C ASP A 120 8.38 8.05 -19.34
N THR A 121 9.08 7.25 -18.55
CA THR A 121 9.45 5.87 -18.92
C THR A 121 8.21 4.99 -19.08
N VAL A 122 7.25 5.08 -18.15
CA VAL A 122 5.97 4.37 -18.23
C VAL A 122 5.19 4.80 -19.48
N ALA A 123 5.10 6.10 -19.75
CA ALA A 123 4.37 6.63 -20.91
C ALA A 123 4.97 6.21 -22.26
N ARG A 124 6.29 5.95 -22.32
CA ARG A 124 6.99 5.47 -23.52
C ARG A 124 7.01 3.95 -23.66
N THR A 125 6.63 3.22 -22.62
CA THR A 125 6.60 1.75 -22.64
C THR A 125 5.30 1.28 -23.26
N ASP A 126 5.36 0.33 -24.21
CA ASP A 126 4.14 -0.28 -24.74
C ASP A 126 3.53 -1.23 -23.69
N LEU A 127 2.39 -0.84 -23.13
CA LEU A 127 1.66 -1.60 -22.11
C LEU A 127 0.50 -2.42 -22.69
N ARG A 128 0.25 -2.34 -24.00
CA ARG A 128 -0.89 -3.01 -24.65
C ARG A 128 -0.80 -4.53 -24.57
N SER A 129 0.40 -5.07 -24.39
CA SER A 129 0.67 -6.51 -24.30
C SER A 129 1.66 -6.78 -23.16
N GLU A 130 1.26 -7.56 -22.15
CA GLU A 130 2.18 -7.99 -21.10
C GLU A 130 2.99 -9.23 -21.54
N PRO A 131 4.31 -9.28 -21.26
CA PRO A 131 5.15 -10.44 -21.58
C PRO A 131 4.66 -11.72 -20.88
N GLY A 132 4.52 -12.82 -21.63
CA GLY A 132 4.16 -14.13 -21.07
C GLY A 132 2.66 -14.46 -21.09
N GLU A 133 1.79 -13.52 -21.49
CA GLU A 133 0.37 -13.78 -21.72
C GLU A 133 0.10 -14.34 -23.12
N SER A 134 0.71 -15.48 -23.45
CA SER A 134 0.39 -16.20 -24.68
C SER A 134 -0.94 -16.94 -24.52
N ALA A 135 -2.01 -16.38 -25.09
CA ALA A 135 -3.19 -17.06 -25.67
C ALA A 135 -3.79 -18.30 -24.95
N GLY A 136 -3.57 -18.46 -23.65
CA GLY A 136 -3.86 -19.70 -22.94
C GLY A 136 -5.21 -19.77 -22.23
N MET A 137 -6.09 -18.80 -22.43
CA MET A 137 -7.46 -18.81 -21.90
C MET A 137 -8.39 -17.87 -22.68
N ALA A 138 -8.15 -17.71 -23.99
CA ALA A 138 -9.15 -17.12 -24.87
C ALA A 138 -10.34 -18.09 -24.95
N GLY A 139 -11.20 -18.03 -23.94
CA GLY A 139 -12.54 -18.57 -24.01
C GLY A 139 -13.17 -18.01 -25.27
N SER A 140 -13.47 -18.92 -26.19
CA SER A 140 -14.21 -18.66 -27.42
C SER A 140 -15.53 -17.97 -27.08
N GLY A 141 -15.56 -16.67 -27.33
CA GLY A 141 -16.73 -15.81 -27.18
C GLY A 141 -16.58 -14.62 -28.12
N ALA A 142 -16.41 -14.89 -29.42
CA ALA A 142 -16.55 -13.86 -30.43
C ALA A 142 -18.02 -13.43 -30.48
N GLY A 143 -18.35 -12.30 -29.86
CA GLY A 143 -19.69 -11.73 -29.90
C GLY A 143 -19.88 -10.46 -29.07
N SER A 144 -19.66 -9.30 -29.73
CA SER A 144 -20.20 -7.96 -29.44
C SER A 144 -19.87 -7.23 -28.12
N ALA A 145 -19.59 -5.92 -28.27
CA ALA A 145 -19.64 -4.82 -27.30
C ALA A 145 -18.79 -4.97 -26.01
N GLU A 146 -17.71 -4.17 -25.94
CA GLU A 146 -16.94 -3.87 -24.74
C GLU A 146 -16.53 -5.10 -23.92
N ALA A 147 -15.55 -5.85 -24.42
CA ALA A 147 -14.94 -6.94 -23.63
C ALA A 147 -14.38 -6.32 -22.34
N ALA A 148 -15.00 -6.65 -21.21
CA ALA A 148 -14.57 -6.16 -19.91
C ALA A 148 -13.10 -6.50 -19.71
N LEU A 149 -12.31 -5.49 -19.34
CA LEU A 149 -10.90 -5.69 -19.03
C LEU A 149 -10.76 -6.67 -17.86
N ARG A 150 -9.66 -7.41 -17.83
CA ARG A 150 -9.26 -8.23 -16.67
C ARG A 150 -7.83 -7.89 -16.28
N PHE A 151 -7.45 -8.16 -15.03
CA PHE A 151 -6.05 -8.07 -14.65
C PHE A 151 -5.24 -9.17 -15.32
N SER A 152 -4.03 -8.82 -15.75
CA SER A 152 -3.03 -9.81 -16.17
C SER A 152 -2.66 -10.74 -15.00
N ALA A 153 -2.10 -11.91 -15.29
CA ALA A 153 -1.61 -12.82 -14.24
C ALA A 153 -0.54 -12.18 -13.35
N ALA A 154 0.35 -11.36 -13.93
CA ALA A 154 1.34 -10.59 -13.19
C ALA A 154 0.70 -9.48 -12.33
N ALA A 155 -0.28 -8.74 -12.86
CA ALA A 155 -0.99 -7.72 -12.10
C ALA A 155 -1.78 -8.32 -10.92
N ALA A 156 -2.43 -9.46 -11.15
CA ALA A 156 -3.08 -10.25 -10.10
C ALA A 156 -2.10 -10.62 -8.99
N ALA A 157 -0.93 -11.17 -9.36
CA ALA A 157 0.11 -11.54 -8.41
C ALA A 157 0.64 -10.31 -7.65
N ALA A 158 0.83 -9.16 -8.32
CA ALA A 158 1.23 -7.92 -7.67
C ALA A 158 0.20 -7.41 -6.64
N LEU A 159 -1.10 -7.55 -6.92
CA LEU A 159 -2.17 -7.20 -5.98
C LEU A 159 -2.24 -8.17 -4.79
N ASP A 160 -2.02 -9.47 -5.01
CA ASP A 160 -1.86 -10.45 -3.92
C ASP A 160 -0.67 -10.09 -3.02
N LEU A 161 0.48 -9.79 -3.62
CA LEU A 161 1.68 -9.36 -2.91
C LEU A 161 1.43 -8.06 -2.15
N THR A 162 0.71 -7.10 -2.73
CA THR A 162 0.30 -5.85 -2.09
C THR A 162 -0.47 -6.11 -0.78
N VAL A 163 -1.41 -7.04 -0.79
CA VAL A 163 -2.16 -7.39 0.42
C VAL A 163 -1.27 -8.12 1.43
N ASN A 164 -0.43 -9.04 0.99
CA ASN A 164 0.52 -9.72 1.87
C ASN A 164 1.50 -8.73 2.54
N GLU A 165 1.94 -7.71 1.81
CA GLU A 165 2.80 -6.65 2.31
C GLU A 165 2.13 -5.84 3.42
N ALA A 166 0.87 -5.44 3.21
CA ALA A 166 0.07 -4.77 4.25
C ALA A 166 -0.04 -5.61 5.53
N LEU A 167 -0.30 -6.92 5.38
CA LEU A 167 -0.45 -7.84 6.50
C LEU A 167 0.87 -8.12 7.21
N ALA A 168 1.97 -8.26 6.47
CA ALA A 168 3.31 -8.44 7.03
C ALA A 168 3.74 -7.24 7.87
N LEU A 169 3.29 -6.03 7.52
CA LEU A 169 3.49 -4.81 8.30
C LEU A 169 2.47 -4.64 9.44
N GLY A 170 1.51 -5.57 9.60
CA GLY A 170 0.49 -5.51 10.64
C GLY A 170 -0.62 -4.50 10.37
N HIS A 171 -0.75 -4.00 9.15
CA HIS A 171 -1.78 -3.03 8.78
C HIS A 171 -3.11 -3.74 8.45
N ASN A 172 -4.21 -3.16 8.94
CA ASN A 172 -5.57 -3.61 8.67
C ASN A 172 -6.21 -2.95 7.44
N TYR A 173 -5.41 -2.18 6.69
CA TYR A 173 -5.78 -1.49 5.45
C TYR A 173 -4.68 -1.69 4.40
N THR A 174 -5.02 -1.43 3.15
CA THR A 174 -4.09 -1.51 2.01
C THR A 174 -3.96 -0.13 1.33
N GLY A 175 -2.84 0.56 1.52
CA GLY A 175 -2.55 1.83 0.87
C GLY A 175 -1.67 1.72 -0.38
N CYS A 176 -1.37 2.88 -0.96
CA CYS A 176 -0.53 3.02 -2.15
C CYS A 176 0.92 2.57 -1.87
N GLU A 177 1.40 2.72 -0.65
CA GLU A 177 2.70 2.23 -0.20
C GLU A 177 2.80 0.70 -0.25
N HIS A 178 1.72 -0.01 0.06
CA HIS A 178 1.69 -1.46 -0.11
C HIS A 178 1.61 -1.85 -1.57
N LEU A 179 0.89 -1.07 -2.39
CA LEU A 179 0.82 -1.30 -3.83
C LEU A 179 2.21 -1.17 -4.47
N LEU A 180 3.00 -0.18 -4.05
CA LEU A 180 4.39 -0.05 -4.46
C LEU A 180 5.20 -1.31 -4.07
N LEU A 181 5.09 -1.78 -2.83
CA LEU A 181 5.82 -2.97 -2.37
C LEU A 181 5.40 -4.23 -3.13
N GLY A 182 4.11 -4.38 -3.45
CA GLY A 182 3.61 -5.49 -4.26
C GLY A 182 4.14 -5.46 -5.69
N LEU A 183 4.20 -4.28 -6.30
CA LEU A 183 4.77 -4.10 -7.65
C LEU A 183 6.28 -4.40 -7.69
N VAL A 184 7.06 -3.92 -6.71
CA VAL A 184 8.51 -4.20 -6.64
C VAL A 184 8.78 -5.70 -6.42
N ALA A 185 7.93 -6.36 -5.61
CA ALA A 185 8.06 -7.78 -5.29
C ALA A 185 7.71 -8.70 -6.47
N GLU A 186 6.84 -8.27 -7.37
CA GLU A 186 6.39 -9.08 -8.49
C GLU A 186 7.52 -9.23 -9.54
N PRO A 187 7.97 -10.46 -9.86
CA PRO A 187 9.20 -10.66 -10.63
C PRO A 187 9.07 -10.47 -12.15
N ASN A 188 7.88 -10.64 -12.73
CA ASN A 188 7.75 -10.86 -14.18
C ASN A 188 7.16 -9.66 -14.94
N GLY A 189 6.38 -8.83 -14.26
CA GLY A 189 5.62 -7.72 -14.81
C GLY A 189 6.47 -6.50 -15.16
N VAL A 190 5.98 -5.75 -16.14
CA VAL A 190 6.58 -4.49 -16.61
C VAL A 190 6.74 -3.47 -15.48
N GLY A 191 5.72 -3.28 -14.63
CA GLY A 191 5.77 -2.28 -13.55
C GLY A 191 6.89 -2.55 -12.55
N GLY A 192 7.02 -3.79 -12.08
CA GLY A 192 8.10 -4.19 -11.17
C GLY A 192 9.48 -4.09 -11.81
N ARG A 193 9.59 -4.41 -13.12
CA ARG A 193 10.83 -4.27 -13.89
C ARG A 193 11.29 -2.81 -13.96
N LEU A 194 10.43 -1.89 -14.37
CA LEU A 194 10.74 -0.45 -14.48
C LEU A 194 11.19 0.14 -13.14
N LEU A 195 10.51 -0.23 -12.05
CA LEU A 195 10.90 0.17 -10.70
C LEU A 195 12.31 -0.32 -10.33
N ARG A 196 12.60 -1.61 -10.58
CA ARG A 196 13.90 -2.21 -10.28
C ARG A 196 15.02 -1.65 -11.15
N GLU A 197 14.75 -1.35 -12.42
CA GLU A 197 15.71 -0.70 -13.33
C GLU A 197 16.12 0.69 -12.85
N LEU A 198 15.24 1.39 -12.15
CA LEU A 198 15.53 2.67 -11.49
C LEU A 198 16.06 2.51 -10.05
N GLY A 199 16.36 1.31 -9.59
CA GLY A 199 16.98 1.05 -8.29
C GLY A 199 16.02 0.75 -7.13
N ALA A 200 14.73 0.55 -7.38
CA ALA A 200 13.79 0.15 -6.33
C ALA A 200 14.02 -1.32 -5.92
N GLU A 201 14.84 -1.55 -4.89
CA GLU A 201 15.07 -2.88 -4.31
C GLU A 201 14.04 -3.18 -3.21
N GLN A 202 13.45 -4.39 -3.22
CA GLN A 202 12.39 -4.77 -2.26
C GLN A 202 12.71 -4.43 -0.79
N ARG A 203 13.93 -4.76 -0.35
CA ARG A 203 14.33 -4.56 1.04
C ARG A 203 14.49 -3.07 1.39
N LEU A 204 15.07 -2.28 0.48
CA LEU A 204 15.26 -0.85 0.67
C LEU A 204 13.93 -0.10 0.60
N THR A 205 13.09 -0.43 -0.38
CA THR A 205 11.74 0.13 -0.51
C THR A 205 10.90 -0.14 0.73
N ARG A 206 10.91 -1.37 1.25
CA ARG A 206 10.20 -1.70 2.50
C ARG A 206 10.69 -0.88 3.68
N ARG A 207 12.01 -0.71 3.84
CA ARG A 207 12.58 0.13 4.91
C ARG A 207 12.16 1.58 4.77
N ALA A 208 12.17 2.13 3.55
CA ALA A 208 11.73 3.49 3.28
C ALA A 208 10.24 3.69 3.59
N VAL A 209 9.37 2.72 3.23
CA VAL A 209 7.94 2.73 3.61
C VAL A 209 7.77 2.79 5.13
N VAL A 210 8.45 1.90 5.86
CA VAL A 210 8.36 1.86 7.34
C VAL A 210 8.85 3.17 7.95
N ALA A 211 9.96 3.72 7.47
CA ALA A 211 10.49 4.99 7.94
C ALA A 211 9.52 6.16 7.67
N ALA A 212 8.93 6.21 6.48
CA ALA A 212 7.98 7.26 6.10
C ALA A 212 6.69 7.19 6.94
N LEU A 213 6.18 5.98 7.20
CA LEU A 213 5.03 5.77 8.08
C LEU A 213 5.31 6.18 9.53
N ALA A 214 6.48 5.80 10.06
CA ALA A 214 6.89 6.21 11.41
C ALA A 214 7.03 7.73 11.53
N GLY A 215 7.63 8.38 10.51
CA GLY A 215 7.72 9.84 10.42
C GLY A 215 6.34 10.50 10.39
N TYR A 216 5.41 9.97 9.60
CA TYR A 216 4.03 10.47 9.54
C TYR A 216 3.31 10.33 10.90
N MET A 217 3.46 9.20 11.59
CA MET A 217 2.89 9.01 12.92
C MET A 217 3.45 9.99 13.95
N TYR A 218 4.76 10.23 13.92
CA TYR A 218 5.42 11.20 14.79
C TYR A 218 4.93 12.63 14.52
N LEU A 219 4.84 13.03 13.26
CA LEU A 219 4.30 14.34 12.86
C LEU A 219 2.85 14.50 13.32
N ARG A 220 2.01 13.47 13.14
CA ARG A 220 0.61 13.51 13.59
C ARG A 220 0.48 13.58 15.12
N ALA A 221 1.37 12.94 15.87
CA ALA A 221 1.37 12.99 17.33
C ALA A 221 1.86 14.34 17.87
N THR A 222 2.69 15.06 17.11
CA THR A 222 3.29 16.34 17.48
C THR A 222 2.55 17.56 16.95
N GLN A 223 1.68 17.39 15.96
CA GLN A 223 0.76 18.44 15.51
C GLN A 223 -0.37 18.65 16.53
N PRO A 224 -0.62 19.89 17.00
CA PRO A 224 -1.85 20.18 17.74
C PRO A 224 -3.03 19.90 16.80
N GLN A 225 -3.96 19.05 17.25
CA GLN A 225 -5.21 18.77 16.54
C GLN A 225 -5.95 20.11 16.35
N THR A 226 -5.82 20.74 15.18
CA THR A 226 -6.78 21.76 14.75
C THR A 226 -8.07 21.01 14.45
N GLN A 227 -8.89 20.88 15.48
CA GLN A 227 -10.27 20.46 15.38
C GLN A 227 -10.93 21.37 14.32
N PRO A 228 -11.63 20.82 13.31
CA PRO A 228 -12.43 21.66 12.41
C PRO A 228 -13.38 22.49 13.29
N PRO A 229 -13.64 23.77 12.95
CA PRO A 229 -14.59 24.56 13.72
C PRO A 229 -15.92 23.79 13.77
N ALA A 230 -16.35 23.42 14.97
CA ALA A 230 -17.66 22.83 15.18
C ALA A 230 -18.71 23.78 14.57
N PRO A 231 -19.76 23.26 13.91
CA PRO A 231 -20.85 24.11 13.45
C PRO A 231 -21.41 24.85 14.66
N ALA A 232 -21.54 26.17 14.53
CA ALA A 232 -21.95 27.07 15.60
C ALA A 232 -23.29 26.61 16.20
N ALA A 233 -23.22 25.96 17.36
CA ALA A 233 -24.36 25.69 18.21
C ALA A 233 -24.38 26.74 19.32
N THR A 234 -25.55 27.35 19.42
CA THR A 234 -25.97 28.44 20.28
C THR A 234 -25.54 28.30 21.74
N GLN A 235 -25.25 29.46 22.34
CA GLN A 235 -24.80 29.73 23.70
C GLN A 235 -25.56 28.95 24.79
N SER A 236 -24.82 28.43 25.78
CA SER A 236 -25.26 28.31 27.18
C SER A 236 -24.04 28.26 28.12
N ALA A 237 -24.17 28.96 29.25
CA ALA A 237 -23.13 29.42 30.19
C ALA A 237 -22.49 28.30 31.06
N PRO A 238 -21.46 28.60 31.89
CA PRO A 238 -20.37 27.67 32.23
C PRO A 238 -20.60 26.87 33.52
N GLN A 239 -19.92 25.72 33.63
CA GLN A 239 -19.66 25.01 34.90
C GLN A 239 -18.14 24.77 35.09
N PRO A 240 -17.63 24.80 36.33
CA PRO A 240 -16.20 24.86 36.61
C PRO A 240 -15.53 23.49 36.78
N SER A 241 -14.27 23.46 36.35
CA SER A 241 -13.12 22.72 36.88
C SER A 241 -13.18 21.19 37.06
N ALA A 242 -12.43 20.51 36.18
CA ALA A 242 -11.63 19.34 36.55
C ALA A 242 -10.20 19.57 36.03
N GLU A 243 -9.22 19.51 36.92
CA GLU A 243 -7.79 19.66 36.62
C GLU A 243 -7.34 18.54 35.67
N HIS A 244 -6.80 18.91 34.51
CA HIS A 244 -6.50 17.98 33.42
C HIS A 244 -5.05 17.45 33.49
N PRO A 245 -4.84 16.13 33.26
CA PRO A 245 -3.53 15.50 33.02
C PRO A 245 -2.69 16.14 31.89
N GLN A 246 -3.33 16.97 31.06
CA GLN A 246 -2.73 17.68 29.93
C GLN A 246 -1.68 18.72 30.37
N ALA A 247 -1.92 19.45 31.47
CA ALA A 247 -1.03 20.52 31.91
C ALA A 247 0.34 19.99 32.37
N LEU A 248 0.34 18.83 33.04
CA LEU A 248 1.58 18.15 33.43
C LEU A 248 2.34 17.64 32.19
N ALA A 249 1.62 17.10 31.20
CA ALA A 249 2.24 16.63 29.96
C ALA A 249 2.84 17.77 29.13
N ASP A 250 2.23 18.97 29.15
CA ASP A 250 2.75 20.14 28.45
C ASP A 250 3.97 20.74 29.16
N SER A 251 4.00 20.72 30.50
CA SER A 251 5.18 21.13 31.30
C SER A 251 6.38 20.22 31.03
N VAL A 252 6.18 18.90 31.08
CA VAL A 252 7.25 17.92 30.82
C VAL A 252 7.78 18.05 29.39
N ARG A 253 6.92 18.34 28.41
CA ARG A 253 7.33 18.58 27.02
C ARG A 253 8.14 19.87 26.85
N ALA A 254 7.81 20.92 27.61
CA ALA A 254 8.55 22.19 27.57
C ALA A 254 9.94 22.03 28.15
N GLU A 255 10.06 21.33 29.29
CA GLU A 255 11.33 21.02 29.94
C GLU A 255 12.22 20.14 29.06
N LEU A 256 11.68 19.06 28.48
CA LEU A 256 12.46 18.19 27.60
C LEU A 256 12.99 18.91 26.34
N ARG A 257 12.21 19.84 25.75
CA ARG A 257 12.64 20.64 24.61
C ARG A 257 13.74 21.63 24.97
N ALA A 258 13.68 22.23 26.16
CA ALA A 258 14.71 23.14 26.63
C ALA A 258 16.02 22.39 26.82
N GLU A 259 15.98 21.20 27.43
CA GLU A 259 17.17 20.38 27.68
C GLU A 259 17.80 19.88 26.37
N LEU A 260 16.98 19.37 25.45
CA LEU A 260 17.47 18.87 24.17
C LEU A 260 18.12 19.99 23.34
N ARG A 261 17.56 21.21 23.39
CA ARG A 261 18.14 22.37 22.71
C ARG A 261 19.47 22.77 23.35
N ALA A 262 19.57 22.76 24.67
CA ALA A 262 20.81 23.08 25.37
C ALA A 262 21.95 22.11 25.01
N GLU A 263 21.65 20.81 24.93
CA GLU A 263 22.63 19.76 24.57
C GLU A 263 23.06 19.82 23.10
N LEU A 264 22.14 20.17 22.19
CA LEU A 264 22.44 20.20 20.75
C LEU A 264 23.10 21.51 20.29
N GLN A 265 22.90 22.62 21.02
CA GLN A 265 23.48 23.93 20.69
C GLN A 265 25.02 23.92 20.46
N PRO A 266 25.85 23.31 21.31
CA PRO A 266 27.30 23.28 21.09
C PRO A 266 27.73 22.50 19.84
N LEU A 267 26.92 21.50 19.41
CA LEU A 267 27.17 20.74 18.18
C LEU A 267 26.83 21.58 16.94
N ILE A 268 25.70 22.28 16.96
CA ILE A 268 25.28 23.19 15.89
C ILE A 268 26.33 24.27 15.67
N GLU A 269 26.77 24.95 16.73
CA GLU A 269 27.81 25.98 16.64
C GLU A 269 29.15 25.42 16.13
N ARG A 270 29.43 24.14 16.37
CA ARG A 270 30.64 23.51 15.85
C ARG A 270 30.53 23.21 14.35
N ILE A 271 29.35 22.83 13.87
CA ILE A 271 29.07 22.63 12.45
C ILE A 271 29.16 23.98 11.72
N GLU A 272 28.50 25.02 12.23
CA GLU A 272 28.54 26.36 11.62
C GLU A 272 29.97 26.93 11.54
N ARG A 273 30.81 26.69 12.57
CA ARG A 273 32.24 27.06 12.52
C ARG A 273 33.06 26.28 11.50
N LEU A 274 32.67 25.04 11.20
CA LEU A 274 33.34 24.22 10.18
C LEU A 274 32.92 24.66 8.78
N GLU A 275 31.63 24.94 8.58
CA GLU A 275 31.09 25.44 7.32
C GLU A 275 31.60 26.85 6.97
N ALA A 276 31.89 27.69 7.97
CA ALA A 276 32.47 29.03 7.74
C ALA A 276 33.99 29.03 7.45
N ARG A 277 34.64 27.85 7.41
CA ARG A 277 36.08 27.68 7.17
C ARG A 277 36.44 27.13 5.80
N ASP A 278 35.45 26.78 4.98
CA ASP A 278 35.56 26.46 3.55
C ASP A 278 35.14 27.65 2.68
#